data_AF-A0A3S0DB75-F1
#
_entry.id   AF-A0A3S0DB75-F1
#
_cell.length_a   1.000
_cell.length_b   1.000
_cell.length_c   1.000
_cell.angle_alpha   90.00
_cell.angle_beta   90.00
_cell.angle_gamma   90.00
#
_symmetry.space_group_name_H-M   'P 1'
#
loop_
_entity.id
_entity.type
_entity.pdbx_description
1 polymer ?
#
loop_
_entity_poly.entity_id
_entity_poly.type
_entity_poly.pdbx_seq_one_letter_code
_entity_poly.pdbx_strand_id
1 'polypeptide(L)'
;MNIWALPKDRDVRATLLKLEQRLGAGAFVVSQRRCDHPGAVVLCKPDQADVVAYLYTFGQEPGRYGLHLEYPMFPGQPVAPPDIHEGIVLDRVADLLRIHLDVV
;
A
#
# COMPACT_ATOMS: atom_id res chain seq x y z
N MET A 1 -4.90 6.45 -12.43
CA MET A 1 -3.47 6.67 -12.09
C MET A 1 -2.60 6.06 -13.18
N ASN A 2 -1.53 6.72 -13.65
CA ASN A 2 -0.61 6.08 -14.61
C ASN A 2 0.52 5.34 -13.87
N ILE A 3 0.29 4.08 -13.51
CA ILE A 3 1.26 3.23 -12.77
C ILE A 3 2.59 3.12 -13.54
N TRP A 4 2.54 3.09 -14.88
CA TRP A 4 3.71 2.88 -15.72
C TRP A 4 4.70 4.05 -15.68
N ALA A 5 4.18 5.28 -15.52
CA ALA A 5 4.97 6.51 -15.45
C ALA A 5 5.55 6.79 -14.05
N LEU A 6 5.26 5.96 -13.05
CA LEU A 6 5.83 6.12 -11.71
C LEU A 6 7.35 5.87 -11.74
N PRO A 7 8.17 6.72 -11.09
CA PRO A 7 9.61 6.52 -10.95
C PRO A 7 9.91 5.44 -9.89
N LYS A 8 9.35 4.25 -10.10
CA LYS A 8 9.41 3.10 -9.18
C LYS A 8 9.92 1.87 -9.92
N ASP A 9 10.44 0.93 -9.15
CA ASP A 9 10.98 -0.31 -9.70
C ASP A 9 9.88 -1.11 -10.41
N ARG A 10 10.32 -1.96 -11.33
CA ARG A 10 9.43 -2.80 -12.12
C ARG A 10 8.52 -3.65 -11.24
N ASP A 11 9.05 -4.21 -10.14
CA ASP A 11 8.32 -5.13 -9.27
C ASP A 11 7.21 -4.43 -8.51
N VAL A 12 7.45 -3.20 -8.02
CA VAL A 12 6.41 -2.39 -7.38
C VAL A 12 5.32 -2.02 -8.38
N ARG A 13 5.69 -1.55 -9.58
CA ARG A 13 4.71 -1.22 -10.63
C ARG A 13 3.89 -2.44 -11.03
N ALA A 14 4.52 -3.59 -11.21
CA ALA A 14 3.84 -4.85 -11.51
C ALA A 14 2.89 -5.25 -10.37
N THR A 15 3.29 -5.03 -9.12
CA THR A 15 2.46 -5.31 -7.94
C THR A 15 1.23 -4.42 -7.92
N LEU A 16 1.38 -3.11 -8.17
CA LEU A 16 0.25 -2.18 -8.26
C LEU A 16 -0.77 -2.57 -9.33
N LEU A 17 -0.30 -3.00 -10.50
CA LEU A 17 -1.19 -3.46 -11.57
C LEU A 17 -1.98 -4.71 -11.15
N LYS A 18 -1.32 -5.67 -10.49
CA LYS A 18 -2.01 -6.87 -10.00
C LYS A 18 -2.99 -6.56 -8.88
N LEU A 19 -2.68 -5.59 -8.02
CA LEU A 19 -3.61 -5.12 -6.97
C LEU A 19 -4.82 -4.44 -7.60
N GLU A 20 -4.64 -3.57 -8.59
CA GLU A 20 -5.74 -2.93 -9.32
C GLU A 20 -6.65 -3.97 -10.00
N GLN A 21 -6.07 -5.02 -10.59
CA GLN A 21 -6.84 -6.13 -11.17
C GLN A 21 -7.69 -6.90 -10.15
N ARG A 22 -7.27 -6.94 -8.88
CA ARG A 22 -7.92 -7.72 -7.80
C ARG A 22 -8.90 -6.93 -6.97
N LEU A 23 -8.62 -5.64 -6.79
CA LEU A 23 -9.42 -4.73 -5.98
C LEU A 23 -10.34 -3.85 -6.82
N GLY A 24 -10.16 -3.85 -8.14
CA GLY A 24 -10.90 -2.96 -9.03
C GLY A 24 -10.16 -1.66 -9.32
N ALA A 25 -10.46 -1.09 -10.48
CA ALA A 25 -9.87 0.18 -10.91
C ALA A 25 -10.29 1.30 -9.96
N GLY A 26 -9.31 2.06 -9.46
CA GLY A 26 -9.57 3.17 -8.55
C GLY A 26 -9.81 2.78 -7.09
N ALA A 27 -9.66 1.51 -6.72
CA ALA A 27 -9.75 1.07 -5.31
C ALA A 27 -8.79 1.83 -4.40
N PHE A 28 -7.58 2.12 -4.88
CA PHE A 28 -6.58 2.89 -4.14
C PHE A 28 -5.90 3.90 -5.04
N VAL A 29 -5.24 4.88 -4.42
CA VAL A 29 -4.32 5.81 -5.09
C VAL A 29 -2.95 5.73 -4.46
N VAL A 30 -1.91 5.99 -5.26
CA VAL A 30 -0.56 6.23 -4.71
C VAL A 30 -0.55 7.64 -4.14
N SER A 31 -0.28 7.74 -2.84
CA SER A 31 -0.18 8.99 -2.11
C SER A 31 0.98 9.84 -2.64
N GLN A 32 0.82 11.16 -2.56
CA GLN A 32 1.90 12.11 -2.82
C GLN A 32 2.90 12.20 -1.65
N ARG A 33 2.64 11.51 -0.53
CA ARG A 33 3.60 11.40 0.57
C ARG A 33 4.94 10.95 0.02
N ARG A 34 6.00 11.66 0.41
CA ARG A 34 7.34 11.43 -0.08
C ARG A 34 7.77 10.00 0.28
N CYS A 35 8.01 9.19 -0.74
CA CYS A 35 8.57 7.86 -0.63
C CYS A 35 9.73 7.79 -1.63
N ASP A 36 10.95 7.97 -1.13
CA ASP A 36 12.14 8.09 -1.98
C ASP A 36 12.64 6.72 -2.49
N HIS A 37 12.22 5.62 -1.86
CA HIS A 37 12.69 4.29 -2.24
C HIS A 37 11.98 3.81 -3.52
N PRO A 38 12.69 3.39 -4.58
CA PRO A 38 12.07 2.97 -5.84
C PRO A 38 11.27 1.66 -5.69
N GLY A 39 11.68 0.80 -4.77
CA GLY A 39 11.01 -0.43 -4.35
C GLY A 39 9.86 -0.28 -3.34
N ALA A 40 9.29 0.92 -3.16
CA ALA A 40 8.18 1.14 -2.23
C ALA A 40 7.21 2.23 -2.68
N VAL A 41 5.97 2.17 -2.19
CA VAL A 41 4.90 3.13 -2.46
C VAL A 41 3.99 3.25 -1.25
N VAL A 42 3.34 4.40 -1.15
CA VAL A 42 2.35 4.68 -0.13
C VAL A 42 0.99 4.66 -0.80
N LEU A 43 0.07 3.81 -0.33
CA LEU A 43 -1.29 3.68 -0.85
C LEU A 43 -2.29 4.27 0.15
N CYS A 44 -3.34 4.89 -0.35
CA CYS A 44 -4.47 5.33 0.46
C CYS A 44 -5.77 5.23 -0.34
N LYS A 45 -6.91 5.40 0.35
CA LYS A 45 -8.22 5.49 -0.29
C LYS A 45 -8.28 6.80 -1.11
N PRO A 46 -8.90 6.83 -2.31
CA PRO A 46 -8.94 8.03 -3.16
C PRO A 46 -9.54 9.27 -2.47
N ASP A 47 -10.52 9.04 -1.61
CA ASP A 47 -11.39 10.00 -0.94
C ASP A 47 -11.08 10.14 0.56
N GLN A 48 -10.15 9.33 1.09
CA GLN A 48 -9.73 9.37 2.48
C GLN A 48 -8.24 8.98 2.64
N ALA A 49 -7.39 9.95 2.99
CA ALA A 49 -5.96 9.75 3.15
C ALA A 49 -5.54 9.43 4.61
N ASP A 50 -6.51 9.10 5.45
CA ASP A 50 -6.32 8.95 6.90
C ASP A 50 -5.64 7.63 7.25
N VAL A 51 -6.07 6.53 6.59
CA VAL A 51 -5.41 5.23 6.65
C VAL A 51 -4.48 5.11 5.46
N VAL A 52 -3.24 4.74 5.75
CA VAL A 52 -2.16 4.72 4.78
C VAL A 52 -1.46 3.38 4.82
N ALA A 53 -1.22 2.79 3.65
CA ALA A 53 -0.56 1.51 3.51
C ALA A 53 0.78 1.70 2.80
N TYR A 54 1.88 1.57 3.54
CA TYR A 54 3.22 1.56 2.98
C TYR A 54 3.56 0.16 2.48
N LEU A 55 3.55 -0.01 1.15
CA LEU A 55 3.81 -1.26 0.46
C LEU A 55 5.22 -1.25 -0.13
N TYR A 56 5.98 -2.32 0.11
CA TYR A 56 7.33 -2.45 -0.41
C TYR A 56 7.71 -3.86 -0.82
N THR A 57 8.65 -3.95 -1.76
CA THR A 57 9.20 -5.20 -2.28
C THR A 57 10.67 -5.40 -1.89
N PHE A 58 11.35 -4.34 -1.44
CA PHE A 58 12.76 -4.45 -1.03
C PHE A 58 12.89 -5.26 0.26
N GLY A 59 13.96 -6.04 0.38
CA GLY A 59 14.19 -6.92 1.53
C GLY A 59 13.24 -8.12 1.62
N GLN A 60 12.33 -8.29 0.66
CA GLN A 60 11.39 -9.42 0.60
C GLN A 60 11.90 -10.50 -0.34
N GLU A 61 11.48 -11.74 -0.11
CA GLU A 61 11.65 -12.81 -1.08
C GLU A 61 10.86 -12.52 -2.39
N PRO A 62 11.28 -13.07 -3.54
CA PRO A 62 10.52 -12.92 -4.78
C PRO A 62 9.05 -13.34 -4.63
N GLY A 63 8.13 -12.42 -4.96
CA GLY A 63 6.69 -12.66 -4.82
C GLY A 63 6.17 -12.52 -3.38
N ARG A 64 6.98 -12.00 -2.47
CA ARG A 64 6.58 -11.55 -1.13
C ARG A 64 6.64 -10.04 -1.02
N TYR A 65 5.87 -9.53 -0.08
CA TYR A 65 5.63 -8.10 0.11
C TYR A 65 5.68 -7.77 1.59
N GLY A 66 6.20 -6.57 1.88
CA GLY A 66 6.01 -5.95 3.17
C GLY A 66 4.92 -4.88 3.08
N LEU A 67 4.10 -4.78 4.13
CA LEU A 67 3.00 -3.84 4.24
C LEU A 67 2.95 -3.27 5.64
N HIS A 68 3.09 -1.94 5.78
CA HIS A 68 2.86 -1.25 7.04
C HIS A 68 1.58 -0.44 6.93
N LEU A 69 0.64 -0.64 7.85
CA LEU A 69 -0.60 0.11 7.95
C LEU A 69 -0.45 1.17 9.04
N GLU A 70 -0.57 2.42 8.63
CA GLU A 70 -0.60 3.59 9.49
C GLU A 70 -2.03 4.10 9.62
N TYR A 71 -2.47 4.32 10.85
CA TYR A 71 -3.81 4.80 11.18
C TYR A 71 -3.77 6.29 11.57
N PRO A 72 -4.88 7.03 11.38
CA PRO A 72 -4.93 8.44 11.75
C PRO A 72 -4.74 8.62 13.26
N MET A 73 -3.98 9.64 13.63
CA MET A 73 -3.87 10.07 15.03
C MET A 73 -5.00 11.04 15.36
N PHE A 74 -5.78 10.73 16.39
CA PHE A 74 -6.79 11.63 16.91
C PHE A 74 -6.26 12.38 18.15
N PRO A 75 -6.54 13.70 18.29
CA PRO A 75 -6.15 14.45 19.48
C PRO A 75 -6.63 13.77 20.77
N GLY A 76 -5.71 13.57 21.72
CA GLY A 76 -6.02 12.94 23.01
C GLY A 76 -6.06 11.40 23.00
N GLN A 77 -5.78 10.75 21.86
CA GLN A 77 -5.60 9.30 21.81
C GLN A 77 -4.10 8.93 21.81
N PRO A 78 -3.71 7.81 22.45
CA PRO A 78 -2.37 7.28 22.32
C PRO A 78 -2.10 6.91 20.85
N VAL A 79 -0.87 7.15 20.41
CA VAL A 79 -0.43 6.77 19.06
C VAL A 79 -0.54 5.25 18.93
N ALA A 80 -1.41 4.79 18.04
CA ALA A 80 -1.50 3.36 17.73
C ALA A 80 -0.20 2.91 17.05
N PRO A 81 0.39 1.77 17.46
CA PRO A 81 1.53 1.22 16.74
C PRO A 81 1.10 0.88 15.30
N PRO A 82 2.00 1.05 14.32
CA PRO A 82 1.71 0.60 12.96
C PRO A 82 1.50 -0.91 12.95
N ASP A 83 0.54 -1.36 12.13
CA ASP A 83 0.33 -2.79 11.91
C ASP A 83 1.23 -3.25 10.76
N ILE A 84 2.22 -4.08 11.10
CA ILE A 84 3.34 -4.44 10.23
C ILE A 84 3.22 -5.90 9.81
N HIS A 85 3.18 -6.12 8.49
CA HIS A 85 3.15 -7.44 7.88
C HIS A 85 4.37 -7.59 6.96
N GLU A 86 5.14 -8.64 7.15
CA GLU A 86 6.37 -8.94 6.39
C GLU A 86 6.21 -10.29 5.70
N GLY A 87 6.85 -10.47 4.53
CA GLY A 87 6.89 -11.77 3.87
C GLY A 87 5.52 -12.30 3.40
N ILE A 88 4.53 -11.42 3.19
CA ILE A 88 3.17 -11.83 2.84
C ILE A 88 2.98 -11.97 1.33
N VAL A 89 2.05 -12.85 0.92
CA VAL A 89 1.65 -13.04 -0.48
C VAL A 89 0.73 -11.92 -0.95
N LEU A 90 0.65 -11.74 -2.27
CA LEU A 90 -0.18 -10.71 -2.89
C LEU A 90 -1.67 -10.82 -2.51
N ASP A 91 -2.20 -12.04 -2.34
CA ASP A 91 -3.59 -12.25 -1.92
C ASP A 91 -3.83 -11.63 -0.54
N ARG A 92 -2.89 -11.84 0.39
CA ARG A 92 -2.96 -11.27 1.72
C ARG A 92 -2.81 -9.75 1.72
N VAL A 93 -1.95 -9.20 0.84
CA VAL A 93 -1.87 -7.74 0.64
C VAL A 93 -3.22 -7.20 0.19
N ALA A 94 -3.85 -7.82 -0.82
CA ALA A 94 -5.15 -7.40 -1.31
C ALA A 94 -6.23 -7.47 -0.23
N ASP A 95 -6.26 -8.54 0.57
CA ASP A 95 -7.23 -8.68 1.67
C ASP A 95 -7.04 -7.61 2.76
N LEU A 96 -5.80 -7.32 3.14
CA LEU A 96 -5.50 -6.27 4.11
C LEU A 96 -5.91 -4.89 3.57
N LEU A 97 -5.59 -4.59 2.31
CA LEU A 97 -6.04 -3.33 1.69
C LEU A 97 -7.57 -3.26 1.62
N ARG A 98 -8.25 -4.37 1.32
CA ARG A 98 -9.72 -4.46 1.33
C ARG A 98 -10.30 -4.07 2.68
N ILE A 99 -9.77 -4.65 3.75
CA ILE A 99 -10.23 -4.44 5.13
C ILE A 99 -9.93 -3.01 5.59
N HIS A 100 -8.70 -2.54 5.39
CA HIS A 100 -8.22 -1.31 6.04
C HIS A 100 -8.43 -0.04 5.23
N LEU A 101 -8.51 -0.14 3.90
CA LEU A 101 -8.88 0.99 3.04
C LEU A 101 -10.38 0.99 2.70
N ASP A 102 -11.14 -0.01 3.17
CA ASP A 102 -12.57 -0.15 2.88
C ASP A 102 -12.85 -0.01 1.38
N VAL A 103 -12.14 -0.84 0.61
CA VAL A 103 -12.24 -0.92 -0.86
C VAL A 103 -13.01 -2.18 -1.20
N VAL A 104 -13.94 -2.13 -2.16
CA VAL A 104 -14.87 -3.24 -2.47
C VAL A 104 -14.48 -3.93 -3.76
#